data_AF-A0A7S3HNS5-F1
#
_entry.id   AF-A0A7S3HNS5-F1
#
_cell.length_a   1.000
_cell.length_b   1.000
_cell.length_c   1.000
_cell.angle_alpha   90.00
_cell.angle_beta   90.00
_cell.angle_gamma   90.00
#
_symmetry.space_group_name_H-M   'P 1'
#
loop_
_entity.id
_entity.type
_entity.pdbx_description
1 polymer ?
#
loop_
_entity_poly.entity_id
_entity_poly.type
_entity_poly.pdbx_seq_one_letter_code
_entity_poly.pdbx_strand_id
1 'polypeptide(L)'
;RLKHIIILQNKVELIKEAQAQAQYAEIKKFVAGTAADNSPIIPLSAVLKYNLDVVCEYLCTQVPIPPRDFLSNPIMIIIRSFDVNRPGEEVEKLKGGVAG
;
A
#
# COMPACT_ATOMS: atom_id res chain seq x y z
N ARG A 1 3.41 16.86 -0.30
CA ARG A 1 3.67 16.20 1.01
C ARG A 1 2.65 15.09 1.17
N LEU A 2 3.07 13.88 1.53
CA LEU A 2 2.18 12.75 1.79
C LEU A 2 1.39 13.07 3.07
N LYS A 3 0.06 13.16 2.98
CA LYS A 3 -0.81 13.56 4.12
C LYS A 3 -1.58 12.38 4.72
N HIS A 4 -1.92 11.40 3.91
CA HIS A 4 -2.71 10.24 4.31
C HIS A 4 -1.76 9.04 4.41
N ILE A 5 -1.38 8.68 5.63
CA ILE A 5 -0.47 7.59 5.94
C ILE A 5 -1.17 6.69 6.96
N ILE A 6 -1.09 5.39 6.75
CA ILE A 6 -1.56 4.37 7.68
C ILE A 6 -0.37 3.44 7.92
N ILE A 7 -0.07 3.17 9.19
CA ILE A 7 1.04 2.31 9.57
C ILE A 7 0.46 0.94 9.91
N LEU A 8 1.01 -0.10 9.30
CA LEU A 8 0.56 -1.47 9.49
C LEU A 8 1.62 -2.26 10.24
N GLN A 9 1.31 -2.65 11.48
CA GLN A 9 2.15 -3.55 12.27
C GLN A 9 1.76 -4.99 11.91
N ASN A 10 2.36 -5.51 10.85
CA ASN A 10 2.07 -6.85 10.33
C ASN A 10 2.87 -7.93 11.07
N LYS A 11 2.46 -9.19 10.90
CA LYS A 11 3.08 -10.40 11.49
C LYS A 11 2.95 -10.51 13.01
N VAL A 12 1.88 -9.96 13.59
CA VAL A 12 1.65 -10.01 15.05
C VAL A 12 1.45 -11.43 15.58
N GLU A 13 1.11 -12.39 14.72
CA GLU A 13 0.99 -13.81 15.08
C GLU A 13 2.31 -14.47 15.51
N LEU A 14 3.44 -13.87 15.16
CA LEU A 14 4.78 -14.42 15.47
C LEU A 14 5.34 -13.90 16.80
N ILE A 15 4.67 -12.95 17.45
CA ILE A 15 5.19 -12.25 18.63
C ILE A 15 4.18 -12.26 19.78
N LYS A 16 4.67 -12.10 21.00
CA LYS A 16 3.80 -11.95 22.19
C LYS A 16 3.27 -10.52 22.27
N GLU A 17 2.14 -10.36 22.96
CA GLU A 17 1.48 -9.06 23.14
C GLU A 17 2.42 -7.98 23.70
N ALA A 18 3.22 -8.31 24.72
CA ALA A 18 4.18 -7.37 25.31
C ALA A 18 5.23 -6.86 24.30
N GLN A 19 5.67 -7.73 23.37
CA GLN A 19 6.61 -7.36 22.31
C GLN A 19 5.92 -6.46 21.27
N ALA A 20 4.66 -6.77 20.92
CA ALA A 20 3.87 -5.95 20.00
C ALA A 20 3.63 -4.54 20.57
N GLN A 21 3.32 -4.42 21.87
CA GLN A 21 3.14 -3.14 22.56
C GLN A 21 4.44 -2.34 22.65
N ALA A 22 5.56 -3.00 22.94
CA ALA A 22 6.87 -2.35 22.96
C ALA A 22 7.21 -1.77 21.57
N GLN A 23 7.02 -2.57 20.52
CA GLN A 23 7.23 -2.14 19.14
C GLN A 23 6.28 -0.99 18.76
N TYR A 24 5.01 -1.03 19.18
CA TYR A 24 4.07 0.07 18.95
C TYR A 24 4.58 1.39 19.53
N ALA A 25 5.12 1.36 20.76
CA ALA A 25 5.70 2.55 21.40
C ALA A 25 6.95 3.06 20.66
N GLU A 26 7.79 2.15 20.14
CA GLU A 26 8.95 2.51 19.31
C GLU A 26 8.53 3.15 17.99
N ILE A 27 7.53 2.59 17.31
CA ILE A 27 6.97 3.17 16.08
C ILE A 27 6.46 4.58 16.35
N LYS A 28 5.71 4.78 17.44
CA LYS A 28 5.19 6.09 17.81
C LYS A 28 6.30 7.13 18.06
N LYS A 29 7.41 6.71 18.68
CA LYS A 29 8.59 7.56 18.84
C LYS A 29 9.29 7.85 17.52
N PHE A 30 9.35 6.87 16.62
CA PHE A 30 10.00 7.02 15.31
C PHE A 30 9.26 8.00 14.40
N VAL A 31 7.92 7.98 14.42
CA VAL A 31 7.11 8.88 13.59
C VAL A 31 6.91 10.27 14.19
N ALA A 32 7.26 10.46 15.46
CA ALA A 32 7.14 11.75 16.16
C ALA A 32 7.87 12.86 15.40
N GLY A 33 7.17 13.96 15.08
CA GLY A 33 7.73 15.08 14.32
C GLY A 33 7.91 14.84 12.81
N THR A 34 7.48 13.69 12.29
CA THR A 34 7.47 13.41 10.84
C THR A 34 6.09 13.69 10.22
N ALA A 35 5.97 13.56 8.90
CA ALA A 35 4.67 13.62 8.22
C ALA A 35 3.69 12.52 8.67
N ALA A 36 4.17 11.50 9.37
CA ALA A 36 3.39 10.36 9.84
C ALA A 36 3.04 10.41 11.33
N ASP A 37 3.35 11.49 12.06
CA ASP A 37 3.20 11.59 13.53
C ASP A 37 1.81 11.17 14.04
N ASN A 38 0.77 11.67 13.37
CA ASN A 38 -0.62 11.41 13.72
C ASN A 38 -1.23 10.21 12.96
N SER A 39 -0.41 9.38 12.32
CA SER A 39 -0.91 8.25 11.54
C SER A 39 -1.39 7.13 12.45
N PRO A 40 -2.53 6.49 12.13
CA PRO A 40 -2.99 5.32 12.85
C PRO A 40 -2.02 4.14 12.64
N ILE A 41 -1.77 3.39 13.71
CA ILE A 41 -0.98 2.15 13.70
C ILE A 41 -1.94 0.99 13.93
N ILE A 42 -2.11 0.12 12.93
CA ILE A 42 -3.04 -1.01 12.96
C ILE A 42 -2.23 -2.32 13.10
N PRO A 43 -2.35 -3.05 14.22
CA PRO A 43 -1.79 -4.38 14.34
C PRO A 43 -2.63 -5.37 13.52
N LEU A 44 -1.99 -6.17 12.68
CA LEU A 44 -2.70 -7.16 11.85
C LEU A 44 -1.88 -8.42 11.59
N SER A 45 -2.57 -9.48 11.21
CA SER A 45 -1.97 -10.69 10.68
C SER A 45 -2.49 -10.91 9.26
N ALA A 46 -1.67 -10.59 8.26
CA ALA A 46 -2.07 -10.77 6.87
C ALA A 46 -2.28 -12.26 6.50
N VAL A 47 -1.51 -13.16 7.12
CA VAL A 47 -1.57 -14.60 6.87
C VAL A 47 -2.85 -15.20 7.46
N LEU A 48 -3.16 -14.86 8.71
CA LEU A 48 -4.35 -15.35 9.40
C LEU A 48 -5.60 -14.48 9.13
N LYS A 49 -5.45 -13.41 8.35
CA LYS A 49 -6.51 -12.46 7.95
C LYS A 49 -7.19 -11.73 9.11
N TYR A 50 -6.47 -11.50 10.21
CA TYR A 50 -6.97 -10.69 11.33
C TYR A 50 -6.81 -9.20 11.06
N ASN A 51 -7.81 -8.40 11.44
CA ASN A 51 -7.88 -6.94 11.34
C ASN A 51 -7.78 -6.36 9.91
N LEU A 52 -7.95 -7.19 8.87
CA LEU A 52 -8.00 -6.71 7.49
C LEU A 52 -9.23 -5.82 7.21
N ASP A 53 -10.34 -6.13 7.86
CA ASP A 53 -11.56 -5.33 7.88
C ASP A 53 -11.32 -3.91 8.41
N VAL A 54 -10.59 -3.80 9.52
CA VAL A 54 -10.19 -2.50 10.10
C VAL A 54 -9.32 -1.72 9.12
N VAL A 55 -8.36 -2.38 8.44
CA VAL A 55 -7.55 -1.73 7.40
C VAL A 55 -8.41 -1.19 6.27
N CYS A 56 -9.39 -1.96 5.79
CA CYS A 56 -10.33 -1.52 4.76
C CYS A 56 -11.16 -0.32 5.21
N GLU A 57 -11.65 -0.31 6.45
CA GLU A 57 -12.38 0.83 7.02
C GLU A 57 -11.52 2.10 7.01
N TYR A 58 -10.28 2.01 7.49
CA TYR A 58 -9.36 3.15 7.51
C TYR A 58 -8.99 3.64 6.11
N LEU A 59 -8.81 2.74 5.14
CA LEU A 59 -8.57 3.14 3.75
C LEU A 59 -9.76 3.93 3.19
N CYS A 60 -10.99 3.48 3.43
CA CYS A 60 -12.19 4.13 2.93
C CYS A 60 -12.52 5.44 3.65
N THR A 61 -12.18 5.57 4.94
CA THR A 61 -12.54 6.73 5.77
C THR A 61 -11.44 7.79 5.83
N GLN A 62 -10.16 7.39 5.82
CA GLN A 62 -9.02 8.29 6.02
C GLN A 62 -8.28 8.66 4.74
N VAL A 63 -8.41 7.86 3.67
CA VAL A 63 -7.76 8.12 2.37
C VAL A 63 -8.80 8.61 1.35
N PRO A 64 -8.94 9.94 1.15
CA PRO A 64 -9.87 10.47 0.18
C PRO A 64 -9.38 10.25 -1.24
N ILE A 65 -10.33 10.13 -2.17
CA ILE A 65 -10.02 10.14 -3.60
C ILE A 65 -9.51 11.54 -3.96
N PRO A 66 -8.27 11.69 -4.46
CA PRO A 66 -7.73 13.00 -4.79
C PRO A 66 -8.47 13.58 -6.00
N PRO A 67 -8.67 14.91 -6.07
CA PRO A 67 -9.23 15.54 -7.25
C PRO A 67 -8.33 15.26 -8.46
N ARG A 68 -8.96 14.88 -9.58
CA ARG A 68 -8.28 14.57 -10.84
C ARG A 68 -8.66 15.59 -11.89
N ASP A 69 -7.66 16.07 -12.62
CA ASP A 69 -7.86 16.90 -13.81
C ASP A 69 -7.95 15.99 -15.04
N PHE A 70 -9.05 16.10 -15.76
CA PHE A 70 -9.36 15.33 -16.97
C PHE A 70 -9.33 16.19 -18.25
N LEU A 71 -9.08 17.50 -18.14
CA LEU A 71 -9.04 18.42 -19.27
C LEU A 71 -7.61 18.70 -19.74
N SER A 72 -6.64 18.67 -18.82
CA SER A 72 -5.23 18.82 -19.16
C SER A 72 -4.69 17.67 -20.01
N ASN A 73 -3.57 17.93 -20.70
CA ASN A 73 -2.88 16.92 -21.47
C ASN A 73 -2.53 15.70 -20.60
N PRO A 74 -2.78 14.47 -21.08
CA PRO A 74 -2.53 13.27 -20.32
C PRO A 74 -1.04 13.07 -20.10
N ILE A 75 -0.67 12.76 -18.85
CA ILE A 75 0.68 12.37 -18.46
C ILE A 75 0.58 11.00 -17.80
N MET A 76 1.33 10.03 -18.33
CA MET A 76 1.44 8.69 -17.77
C MET A 76 2.86 8.48 -17.26
N ILE A 77 2.98 8.11 -15.98
CA ILE A 77 4.25 7.73 -15.37
C ILE A 77 4.37 6.20 -15.47
N ILE A 78 5.27 5.72 -16.33
CA ILE A 78 5.52 4.28 -16.50
C ILE A 78 6.38 3.81 -15.31
N ILE A 79 5.87 2.84 -14.57
CA ILE A 79 6.58 2.20 -13.46
C ILE A 79 6.89 0.73 -13.73
N ARG A 80 6.22 0.11 -14.72
CA ARG A 80 6.43 -1.26 -15.15
C ARG A 80 6.25 -1.42 -16.65
N SER A 81 6.89 -2.46 -17.19
CA SER A 81 6.69 -2.93 -18.54
C SER A 81 6.49 -4.44 -18.54
N PHE A 82 5.64 -4.93 -19.43
CA PHE A 82 5.25 -6.32 -19.49
C PHE A 82 5.42 -6.84 -20.91
N ASP A 83 5.86 -8.09 -20.99
CA ASP A 83 5.65 -8.92 -22.18
C ASP A 83 4.37 -9.74 -21.96
N VAL A 84 3.42 -9.59 -22.88
CA VAL A 84 2.13 -10.29 -22.85
C VAL A 84 2.13 -11.52 -23.74
N ASN A 85 3.22 -11.75 -24.48
CA ASN A 85 3.35 -12.87 -25.39
C ASN A 85 3.64 -14.15 -24.60
N ARG A 86 2.85 -15.21 -24.85
CA ARG A 86 3.07 -16.50 -24.22
C ARG A 86 4.24 -17.21 -24.90
N PRO A 87 4.97 -18.09 -24.19
CA PRO A 87 5.97 -18.93 -24.83
C PRO A 87 5.36 -19.76 -25.96
N GLY A 88 5.99 -19.72 -27.15
CA GLY A 88 5.55 -20.47 -28.33
C GLY A 88 4.47 -19.80 -29.19
N GLU A 89 4.16 -18.52 -28.95
CA GLU A 89 3.22 -17.77 -29.77
C GLU A 89 3.75 -17.61 -31.21
N GLU A 90 2.87 -17.78 -32.19
CA GLU A 90 3.21 -17.57 -33.60
C GLU A 90 3.49 -16.08 -33.86
N VAL A 91 4.41 -15.80 -34.79
CA VAL A 91 4.85 -14.44 -35.11
C VAL A 91 3.68 -13.52 -35.47
N GLU A 92 2.68 -14.04 -36.16
CA GLU A 92 1.47 -13.32 -36.59
C GLU A 92 0.57 -12.88 -35.43
N LYS A 93 0.70 -13.52 -34.27
CA LYS A 93 -0.10 -13.26 -33.06
C LYS A 93 0.67 -12.47 -32.00
N LEU A 94 1.95 -12.16 -32.25
CA LEU A 94 2.76 -11.37 -31.33
C LEU A 94 2.16 -9.97 -31.14
N LYS A 95 2.17 -9.52 -29.90
CA LYS A 95 1.69 -8.20 -29.47
C LYS A 95 2.87 -7.35 -29.03
N GLY A 96 2.74 -6.04 -29.22
CA GLY A 96 3.71 -5.07 -28.71
C GLY A 96 3.79 -5.10 -27.18
N GLY A 97 4.88 -4.53 -26.65
CA GLY A 97 5.08 -4.41 -25.21
C GLY A 97 4.02 -3.54 -24.55
N VAL A 98 3.65 -3.91 -23.33
CA VAL A 98 2.65 -3.17 -22.53
C VAL A 98 3.36 -2.38 -21.45
N ALA A 99 3.11 -1.08 -21.36
CA ALA A 99 3.61 -0.22 -20.30
C ALA A 99 2.50 0.08 -19.29
N GLY A 100 2.86 0.11 -18.01
CA GLY A 100 1.97 0.35 -16.87
C GLY A 100 2.59 1.19 -15.78
#